data_AF-A0A426QMD2-F1
#
_entry.id   AF-A0A426QMD2-F1
#
_cell.length_a   1.000
_cell.length_b   1.000
_cell.length_c   1.000
_cell.angle_alpha   90.00
_cell.angle_beta   90.00
_cell.angle_gamma   90.00
#
_symmetry.space_group_name_H-M   'P 1'
#
loop_
_entity.id
_entity.type
_entity.pdbx_description
1 polymer ?
#
loop_
_entity_poly.entity_id
_entity_poly.type
_entity_poly.pdbx_seq_one_letter_code
_entity_poly.pdbx_strand_id
1 'polypeptide(L)' 'MHRFGRFLAWLGAVLVMVGLIGGFTALFMDADSNAVRLLTLVPLGFAGLLSGIVITQLHRPADGN' A
#
# COMPACT_ATOMS: atom_id res chain seq x y z
N MET A 1 -8.38 -13.19 11.58
CA MET A 1 -7.58 -11.95 11.61
C MET A 1 -6.39 -11.98 10.64
N HIS A 2 -5.71 -13.12 10.46
CA HIS A 2 -4.65 -13.28 9.45
C HIS A 2 -5.06 -12.91 8.00
N ARG A 3 -6.29 -13.25 7.59
CA ARG A 3 -6.83 -12.89 6.26
C ARG A 3 -7.03 -11.38 6.07
N PHE A 4 -7.35 -10.65 7.14
CA PHE A 4 -7.61 -9.20 7.08
C PHE A 4 -6.30 -8.42 6.92
N GLY A 5 -5.27 -8.76 7.72
CA GLY A 5 -3.94 -8.19 7.55
C GLY A 5 -3.36 -8.49 6.17
N ARG A 6 -3.54 -9.71 5.66
CA ARG A 6 -3.08 -10.09 4.30
C ARG A 6 -3.79 -9.29 3.21
N PHE A 7 -5.10 -9.08 3.34
CA PHE A 7 -5.87 -8.25 2.41
C PHE A 7 -5.40 -6.80 2.43
N LEU A 8 -5.22 -6.22 3.62
CA LEU A 8 -4.77 -4.84 3.79
C LEU A 8 -3.35 -4.62 3.25
N ALA A 9 -2.46 -5.60 3.46
CA ALA A 9 -1.12 -5.59 2.89
C ALA A 9 -1.15 -5.60 1.36
N TRP A 10 -1.98 -6.45 0.75
CA TRP A 10 -2.14 -6.50 -0.71
C TRP A 10 -2.78 -5.23 -1.28
N LEU A 11 -3.79 -4.68 -0.61
CA LEU A 11 -4.42 -3.43 -1.02
C LEU A 11 -3.42 -2.27 -0.99
N GLY A 12 -2.62 -2.18 0.08
CA GLY A 12 -1.54 -1.19 0.18
C GLY A 12 -0.48 -1.38 -0.91
N ALA A 13 -0.09 -2.63 -1.21
CA ALA A 13 0.88 -2.94 -2.26
C ALA A 13 0.42 -2.45 -3.63
N VAL A 14 -0.85 -2.72 -3.96
CA VAL A 14 -1.45 -2.30 -5.23
C VAL A 14 -1.54 -0.77 -5.28
N LEU A 15 -1.92 -0.10 -4.20
CA LEU A 15 -1.95 1.36 -4.15
C LEU A 15 -0.56 1.98 -4.39
N VAL A 16 0.47 1.44 -3.75
CA VAL A 16 1.86 1.88 -3.97
C VAL A 16 2.27 1.65 -5.42
N MET A 17 1.97 0.47 -5.97
CA MET A 17 2.34 0.14 -7.34
C MET A 17 1.65 1.07 -8.35
N VAL A 18 0.34 1.34 -8.19
CA VAL A 18 -0.42 2.26 -9.05
C VAL A 18 0.08 3.70 -8.89
N GLY A 19 0.36 4.15 -7.67
CA GLY A 19 0.90 5.49 -7.41
C GLY A 19 2.30 5.68 -8.02
N LEU A 20 3.15 4.66 -7.97
CA LEU A 20 4.48 4.69 -8.58
C LEU A 20 4.39 4.65 -10.11
N ILE A 21 3.77 3.63 -10.68
CA ILE A 21 3.68 3.49 -12.14
C ILE A 21 2.95 4.70 -12.72
N GLY A 22 1.77 5.03 -12.21
CA GLY A 22 0.98 6.16 -12.71
C GLY A 22 1.66 7.52 -12.46
N GLY A 23 2.18 7.75 -11.25
CA GLY A 23 2.80 9.02 -10.88
C GLY A 23 4.08 9.31 -11.65
N PHE A 24 4.95 8.31 -11.80
CA PHE A 24 6.17 8.48 -12.60
C PHE A 24 5.86 8.52 -14.11
N THR A 25 4.92 7.73 -14.63
CA THR A 25 4.50 7.86 -16.05
C THR A 25 3.89 9.24 -16.35
N ALA A 26 3.07 9.79 -15.44
CA ALA A 26 2.53 11.14 -15.61
C ALA A 26 3.62 12.22 -15.60
N LEU A 27 4.69 12.04 -14.81
CA LEU A 27 5.85 12.92 -14.83
C LEU A 27 6.55 12.90 -16.21
N PHE A 28 6.66 11.73 -16.85
CA PHE A 28 7.22 11.61 -18.21
C PHE A 28 6.33 12.22 -19.29
N MET A 29 5.06 12.46 -19.01
CA MET A 29 4.09 13.08 -19.93
C MET A 29 3.93 14.59 -19.69
N ASP A 30 4.78 15.22 -18.87
CA ASP A 30 4.65 16.63 -18.46
C ASP A 30 3.30 16.94 -17.77
N ALA A 31 2.64 15.92 -17.22
CA ALA A 31 1.34 16.03 -16.56
C ALA A 31 1.51 16.26 -15.06
N ASP A 32 2.18 17.36 -14.69
CA ASP A 32 2.64 17.65 -13.32
C ASP A 32 1.54 17.55 -12.25
N SER A 33 0.33 18.05 -12.51
CA SER A 33 -0.74 18.00 -11.50
C SER A 33 -1.24 16.56 -11.25
N ASN A 34 -1.30 15.74 -12.31
CA ASN A 34 -1.67 14.33 -12.19
C ASN A 34 -0.53 13.51 -11.57
N ALA A 35 0.72 13.82 -11.89
CA ALA A 35 1.89 13.19 -11.29
C ALA A 35 1.90 13.40 -9.76
N VAL A 36 1.73 14.64 -9.29
CA VAL A 36 1.67 14.95 -7.85
C VAL A 36 0.51 14.23 -7.16
N ARG A 37 -0.66 14.16 -7.81
CA ARG A 37 -1.85 13.51 -7.25
C ARG A 37 -1.72 11.98 -7.18
N LEU A 38 -1.03 11.36 -8.13
CA LEU A 38 -0.76 9.92 -8.13
C LEU A 38 0.40 9.56 -7.19
N LEU A 39 1.43 10.40 -7.10
CA LEU A 39 2.54 10.20 -6.17
C LEU A 39 2.10 10.35 -4.71
N THR A 40 1.07 11.14 -4.40
CA THR A 40 0.48 11.21 -3.05
C THR A 40 -0.30 9.96 -2.64
N LEU A 41 -0.72 9.10 -3.59
CA LEU A 41 -1.24 7.76 -3.27
C LEU A 41 -0.16 6.83 -2.72
N VAL A 42 1.12 7.06 -3.05
CA VAL A 42 2.24 6.22 -2.61
C VAL A 42 2.38 6.19 -1.08
N PRO A 43 2.50 7.31 -0.35
CA PRO A 43 2.61 7.28 1.11
C PRO A 43 1.35 6.69 1.78
N LEU A 44 0.15 6.89 1.22
CA LEU A 44 -1.08 6.27 1.71
C LEU A 44 -1.07 4.74 1.54
N GLY A 45 -0.67 4.26 0.36
CA GLY A 45 -0.48 2.84 0.10
C GLY A 45 0.57 2.22 1.03
N PHE A 46 1.66 2.95 1.29
CA PHE A 46 2.73 2.51 2.17
C PHE A 46 2.26 2.35 3.62
N ALA A 47 1.49 3.33 4.12
CA ALA A 47 0.90 3.27 5.46
C ALA A 47 -0.08 2.08 5.60
N GLY A 48 -0.91 1.83 4.59
CA GLY A 48 -1.81 0.68 4.54
C GLY A 48 -1.06 -0.66 4.49
N LEU A 49 -0.03 -0.75 3.65
CA LEU A 49 0.81 -1.93 3.51
C LEU A 49 1.54 -2.25 4.81
N LEU A 50 2.19 -1.25 5.42
CA LEU A 50 2.88 -1.39 6.69
C LEU A 50 1.91 -1.85 7.79
N SER A 51 0.74 -1.23 7.88
CA SER A 51 -0.29 -1.62 8.86
C SER A 51 -0.76 -3.05 8.64
N GLY A 52 -1.01 -3.45 7.40
CA GLY A 52 -1.38 -4.82 7.04
C GLY A 52 -0.31 -5.83 7.43
N ILE A 53 0.96 -5.53 7.15
CA ILE A 53 2.10 -6.37 7.54
C ILE A 53 2.20 -6.49 9.05
N VAL A 54 2.15 -5.37 9.78
CA VAL A 54 2.21 -5.36 11.25
C VAL A 54 1.08 -6.21 11.83
N ILE A 55 -0.16 -6.06 11.34
CA ILE A 55 -1.29 -6.87 11.79
C ILE A 55 -1.07 -8.36 11.51
N THR A 56 -0.50 -8.74 10.35
CA THR A 56 -0.20 -10.15 10.07
C THR A 56 0.91 -10.72 10.94
N GLN A 57 1.95 -9.95 11.21
CA GLN A 57 3.14 -10.41 11.94
C GLN A 57 2.94 -10.40 13.46
N LEU A 58 2.20 -9.43 13.99
CA LEU A 58 1.85 -9.36 15.41
C LEU A 58 0.72 -10.32 15.78
N HIS A 59 0.06 -10.94 14.78
CA HIS A 59 -0.93 -11.98 15.01
C HIS A 59 -0.24 -13.26 15.47
N ARG A 60 -0.02 -13.37 16.78
CA ARG A 60 0.35 -14.62 17.43
C ARG A 60 -0.80 -15.62 17.27
N PRO A 61 -0.56 -16.88 16.88
CA PRO A 61 -1.54 -17.94 17.05
C PRO A 61 -1.96 -17.94 18.52
N ALA A 62 -3.25 -18.04 18.81
CA ALA A 62 -3.66 -18.38 20.17
C ALA A 62 -3.15 -19.82 20.39
N ASP A 63 -1.97 -19.95 21.00
CA ASP A 63 -1.44 -21.20 21.51
C ASP A 63 -2.45 -21.68 22.56
N GLY A 64 -3.41 -22.49 22.13
CA GLY A 64 -4.39 -23.15 22.97
C GLY A 64 -3.84 -24.51 23.37
N ASN A 65 -3.48 -24.62 24.66
CA ASN A 65 -3.18 -25.82 25.44
C ASN A 65 -1.95 -26.64 25.03
#